data_AF-A0A151SY37-F1
#
_entry.id   AF-A0A151SY37-F1
#
_cell.length_a   1.000
_cell.length_b   1.000
_cell.length_c   1.000
_cell.angle_alpha   90.00
_cell.angle_beta   90.00
_cell.angle_gamma   90.00
#
_symmetry.space_group_name_H-M   'P 1'
#
loop_
_entity.id
_entity.type
_entity.pdbx_description
1 polymer ?
#
loop_
_entity_poly.entity_id
_entity_poly.type
_entity_poly.pdbx_seq_one_letter_code
_entity_poly.pdbx_strand_id
1 'polypeptide(L)' 'MEHLININHPKQARNWQSIWRVEVPMKVRNFLWHVCRDALPTRARLQFHGVNYLAICLLCGDNIEDVWHLLLGFFCAQ' A
#
# COMPACT_ATOMS: atom_id res chain seq x y z
N MET A 1 7.50 -12.07 30.63
CA MET A 1 6.09 -11.97 30.19
C MET A 1 6.08 -12.14 28.69
N GLU A 2 5.95 -13.38 28.25
CA GLU A 2 5.94 -13.76 26.84
C GLU A 2 4.58 -13.35 26.26
N HIS A 3 4.56 -12.28 25.46
CA HIS A 3 3.38 -11.96 24.65
C HIS A 3 3.32 -12.94 23.47
N LEU A 4 2.57 -14.02 23.66
CA LEU A 4 2.23 -14.96 22.61
C LEU A 4 1.43 -14.23 21.53
N ILE A 5 2.10 -13.86 20.45
CA ILE A 5 1.47 -13.44 19.20
C ILE A 5 0.71 -14.68 18.69
N ASN A 6 -0.61 -14.67 18.83
CA ASN A 6 -1.47 -15.73 18.31
C ASN A 6 -1.41 -15.71 16.77
N ILE A 7 -0.56 -16.57 16.21
CA ILE A 7 -0.36 -16.78 14.77
C ILE A 7 -1.54 -17.50 14.09
N ASN A 8 -2.57 -17.92 14.84
CA ASN A 8 -3.77 -18.58 14.32
C ASN A 8 -4.90 -17.61 13.98
N HIS A 9 -4.61 -16.34 13.70
CA HIS A 9 -5.59 -15.54 12.97
C HIS A 9 -5.70 -16.13 11.56
N PRO A 10 -6.86 -16.67 11.13
CA PRO A 10 -7.01 -17.11 9.76
C PRO A 10 -6.69 -15.91 8.88
N LYS A 11 -5.61 -16.01 8.09
CA LYS A 11 -5.35 -15.06 7.01
C LYS A 11 -6.56 -15.18 6.10
N GLN A 12 -7.50 -14.24 6.19
CA GLN A 12 -8.63 -14.21 5.28
C GLN A 12 -8.04 -14.28 3.88
N ALA A 13 -8.30 -15.39 3.18
CA ALA A 13 -7.77 -15.61 1.84
C ALA A 13 -8.41 -14.55 0.96
N ARG A 14 -7.68 -13.46 0.73
CA ARG A 14 -8.21 -12.32 -0.03
C ARG A 14 -8.51 -12.81 -1.43
N ASN A 15 -9.80 -12.82 -1.80
CA ASN A 15 -10.24 -13.30 -3.09
C ASN A 15 -9.86 -12.27 -4.16
N TRP A 16 -8.86 -12.59 -4.96
CA TRP A 16 -8.34 -11.71 -5.99
C TRP A 16 -9.08 -11.77 -7.32
N GLN A 17 -10.04 -12.68 -7.47
CA GLN A 17 -10.82 -12.84 -8.70
C GLN A 17 -11.54 -11.55 -9.08
N SER A 18 -11.92 -10.72 -8.10
CA SER A 18 -12.54 -9.42 -8.34
C SER A 18 -11.67 -8.51 -9.21
N ILE A 19 -10.36 -8.44 -8.97
CA ILE A 19 -9.42 -7.60 -9.75
C ILE A 19 -9.32 -8.10 -11.20
N TRP A 20 -9.27 -9.41 -11.39
CA TRP A 20 -9.09 -10.02 -12.71
C TRP A 20 -10.35 -10.01 -13.57
N ARG A 21 -11.53 -9.89 -12.95
CA ARG A 21 -12.82 -9.80 -13.63
C ARG A 21 -13.17 -8.40 -14.13
N VAL A 22 -12.43 -7.36 -13.72
CA VAL A 22 -12.70 -5.99 -14.16
C VAL A 22 -12.33 -5.82 -15.63
N GLU A 23 -13.22 -5.26 -16.44
CA GLU A 23 -13.00 -4.91 -17.85
C GLU A 23 -12.15 -3.64 -18.00
N VAL A 24 -10.90 -3.74 -17.56
CA VAL A 24 -9.88 -2.70 -17.73
C VAL A 24 -8.63 -3.27 -18.40
N PRO A 25 -7.81 -2.43 -19.04
CA PRO A 25 -6.53 -2.86 -19.58
C PRO A 25 -5.67 -3.58 -18.54
N MET A 26 -4.86 -4.55 -18.98
CA MET A 26 -4.00 -5.36 -18.10
C MET A 26 -3.11 -4.51 -17.17
N LYS A 27 -2.59 -3.38 -17.68
CA LYS A 27 -1.81 -2.41 -16.89
C LYS A 27 -2.56 -1.91 -15.65
N VAL A 28 -3.87 -1.69 -15.76
CA VAL A 28 -4.73 -1.22 -14.65
C VAL A 28 -4.99 -2.36 -13.67
N ARG A 29 -5.23 -3.59 -14.15
CA ARG A 29 -5.37 -4.77 -13.27
C ARG A 29 -4.13 -5.01 -12.43
N ASN A 30 -2.95 -4.96 -13.06
CA ASN A 30 -1.67 -5.10 -12.37
C ASN A 30 -1.48 -3.99 -11.33
N PHE A 31 -1.77 -2.74 -11.71
CA PHE A 31 -1.70 -1.61 -10.79
C PHE A 31 -2.62 -1.82 -9.56
N LEU A 32 -3.89 -2.16 -9.77
CA LEU A 32 -4.84 -2.46 -8.69
C LEU A 32 -4.37 -3.62 -7.80
N TRP A 33 -3.81 -4.66 -8.40
CA TRP A 33 -3.21 -5.77 -7.65
C TRP A 33 -2.09 -5.28 -6.72
N HIS A 34 -1.19 -4.43 -7.20
CA HIS A 34 -0.13 -3.85 -6.36
C HIS A 34 -0.69 -2.95 -5.26
N VAL A 35 -1.67 -2.09 -5.59
CA VAL A 35 -2.35 -1.20 -4.63
C VAL A 35 -2.99 -2.00 -3.51
N CYS A 36 -3.85 -2.97 -3.83
CA CYS A 36 -4.55 -3.74 -2.82
C CYS A 36 -3.58 -4.51 -1.92
N ARG A 37 -2.42 -4.92 -2.44
CA ARG A 37 -1.35 -5.62 -1.69
C ARG A 37 -0.43 -4.70 -0.90
N ASP A 38 -0.65 -3.39 -0.94
CA ASP A 38 0.27 -2.40 -0.37
C ASP A 38 1.71 -2.65 -0.87
N ALA A 39 1.82 -3.03 -2.14
CA ALA A 39 3.06 -3.45 -2.79
C ALA A 39 3.59 -2.37 -3.75
N LEU A 40 3.10 -1.14 -3.62
CA LEU A 40 3.68 0.01 -4.32
C LEU A 40 4.94 0.48 -3.58
N PRO A 41 5.93 1.01 -4.30
CA PRO A 41 7.17 1.51 -3.71
C PRO A 41 6.95 2.91 -3.09
N THR A 42 6.09 3.00 -2.07
CA THR A 42 5.91 4.23 -1.30
C THR A 42 7.04 4.39 -0.30
N ARG A 43 7.36 5.62 0.11
CA ARG A 43 8.41 5.86 1.12
C ARG A 43 8.11 5.18 2.45
N ALA A 44 6.85 5.16 2.88
CA ALA A 44 6.44 4.41 4.06
C ALA A 44 6.75 2.91 3.91
N ARG A 45 6.51 2.34 2.72
CA ARG A 45 6.78 0.93 2.45
C ARG A 45 8.27 0.62 2.35
N LEU A 46 9.05 1.51 1.76
CA LEU A 46 10.51 1.41 1.70
C LEU A 46 11.12 1.47 3.11
N GLN A 47 10.63 2.36 3.97
CA GLN A 47 11.06 2.45 5.37
C GLN A 47 10.69 1.19 6.15
N PHE A 48 9.48 0.63 5.93
CA PHE A 48 9.08 -0.64 6.52
C PHE A 48 10.02 -1.80 6.15
N HIS A 49 10.57 -1.79 4.93
CA HIS A 49 11.55 -2.77 4.46
C HIS A 49 13.01 -2.43 4.86
N GLY A 50 13.23 -1.45 5.75
CA GLY A 50 14.54 -1.11 6.29
C GLY A 50 15.39 -0.18 5.40
N VAL A 51 14.79 0.43 4.37
CA VAL A 51 15.48 1.46 3.58
C VAL A 51 15.40 2.79 4.33
N ASN A 52 16.56 3.39 4.65
CA ASN A 52 16.64 4.66 5.35
C ASN A 52 16.19 5.85 4.47
N TYR A 53 14.88 6.08 4.41
CA TYR A 53 14.27 7.29 3.86
C TYR A 53 13.32 7.90 4.89
N LEU A 54 13.16 9.22 4.81
CA LEU A 54 12.04 9.90 5.48
C LEU A 54 10.74 9.47 4.79
N ALA A 55 9.79 8.95 5.55
CA ALA A 55 8.48 8.55 5.02
C ALA A 55 7.59 9.72 4.59
N ILE A 56 8.09 10.96 4.67
CA ILE A 56 7.39 12.17 4.28
C ILE A 56 7.19 12.19 2.76
N CYS A 57 5.99 12.54 2.32
CA CYS A 57 5.67 12.74 0.92
C CYS A 57 6.37 13.99 0.37
N LEU A 58 7.05 13.83 -0.75
CA LEU A 58 7.75 14.94 -1.40
C LEU A 58 6.82 15.95 -2.06
N LEU A 59 5.58 15.55 -2.33
CA LEU A 59 4.61 16.39 -3.02
C LEU A 59 3.97 17.40 -2.06
N CYS A 60 3.51 16.96 -0.88
CA CYS A 60 2.97 17.87 0.14
C CYS A 60 3.98 18.34 1.20
N GLY A 61 5.09 17.63 1.38
CA GLY A 61 6.13 17.97 2.35
C GLY A 61 5.79 17.73 3.83
N ASP A 62 4.58 17.27 4.15
CA ASP A 62 4.09 17.24 5.54
C ASP A 62 3.59 15.85 5.98
N ASN A 63 2.84 15.16 5.11
CA ASN A 63 2.22 13.88 5.43
C ASN A 63 3.07 12.68 5.02
N ILE A 64 2.79 11.52 5.60
CA ILE A 64 3.42 10.25 5.23
C ILE A 64 2.99 9.85 3.81
N GLU A 65 3.96 9.49 2.98
CA GLU A 65 3.73 8.90 1.67
C GLU A 65 3.40 7.42 1.83
N ASP A 66 2.12 7.13 2.02
CA ASP A 66 1.56 5.79 1.88
C ASP A 66 0.70 5.68 0.60
N VAL A 67 0.19 4.48 0.32
CA VAL A 67 -0.58 4.21 -0.90
C VAL A 67 -1.85 5.07 -0.97
N TRP A 68 -2.47 5.38 0.16
CA TRP A 68 -3.70 6.16 0.19
C TRP A 68 -3.42 7.65 -0.02
N HIS A 69 -2.39 8.17 0.64
CA HIS A 69 -1.93 9.53 0.46
C HIS A 69 -1.47 9.79 -0.97
N LEU A 70 -0.77 8.83 -1.59
CA LEU A 70 -0.29 8.95 -2.96
C LEU A 70 -1.41 8.88 -4.01
N LEU A 71 -2.49 8.12 -3.77
CA LEU A 71 -3.55 7.90 -4.76
C LEU A 71 -4.82 8.73 -4.55
N LEU A 72 -5.19 8.99 -3.30
CA LEU A 72 -6.43 9.66 -2.90
C LEU A 72 -6.18 10.94 -2.11
N GLY A 73 -4.93 11.28 -1.79
CA GLY A 73 -4.57 12.49 -1.08
C GLY A 73 -4.85 13.74 -1.91
N PHE A 74 -6.06 14.28 -1.80
CA PHE A 74 -6.48 15.54 -2.45
C PHE A 74 -5.58 16.73 -2.10
N PHE A 75 -4.93 16.71 -0.93
CA PHE A 75 -4.07 17.78 -0.43
C PHE A 75 -2.59 17.65 -0.84
N CYS A 76 -2.26 16.73 -1.73
CA CYS A 76 -0.88 16.51 -2.13
C CYS A 76 -0.31 17.60 -3.06
N ALA A 77 -1.16 18.48 -3.58
CA ALA A 77 -0.84 19.46 -4.62
C ALA A 77 -1.20 20.92 -4.24
N GLN A 78 -1.23 21.26 -2.95
CA GLN A 78 -1.43 22.64 -2.49
C GLN A 78 -0.14 23.21 -1.90
#